data_AF-A0A973EL91-F1
#
_entry.id   AF-A0A973EL91-F1
#
_cell.length_a   1.000
_cell.length_b   1.000
_cell.length_c   1.000
_cell.angle_alpha   90.00
_cell.angle_beta   90.00
_cell.angle_gamma   90.00
#
_symmetry.space_group_name_H-M   'P 1'
#
loop_
_entity.id
_entity.type
_entity.pdbx_description
1 polymer ?
#
loop_
_entity_poly.entity_id
_entity_poly.type
_entity_poly.pdbx_seq_one_letter_code
_entity_poly.pdbx_strand_id
1 'polypeptide(L)'
;MNTTKKFILIALFTSIIIAIIWLILRKVKKSNSDMTIVKGAKNNPGHLRYTNEKWQGKIYPEPGQKFVFESFDTLEHGIRAWLINARTQIKRGYNTIDKLIDRLTPASENPESARKAMKQEIKQVLGTNTIAVSDLWKIAPIIFKHEGNPDYLAHGQGIQIYGIQQKYNIV
;
A
#
# COMPACT_ATOMS: atom_id res chain seq x y z
N MET A 1 38.75 53.61 25.77
CA MET A 1 38.85 52.64 24.65
C MET A 1 38.72 53.40 23.33
N ASN A 2 39.73 53.37 22.46
CA ASN A 2 39.69 54.11 21.19
C ASN A 2 38.62 53.53 20.24
N THR A 3 38.17 54.34 19.29
CA THR A 3 37.07 54.01 18.38
C THR A 3 37.31 52.67 17.65
N THR A 4 38.56 52.40 17.27
CA THR A 4 39.00 51.14 16.66
C THR A 4 38.78 49.92 17.56
N LYS A 5 39.11 50.00 18.86
CA LYS A 5 38.86 48.91 19.82
C LYS A 5 37.36 48.68 20.08
N LYS A 6 36.53 49.73 20.00
CA LYS A 6 35.05 49.61 20.08
C LYS A 6 34.48 48.88 18.85
N PHE A 7 34.95 49.20 17.65
CA PHE A 7 34.53 48.52 16.42
C PHE A 7 34.94 47.03 16.40
N ILE A 8 36.17 46.72 16.83
CA ILE A 8 36.65 45.33 16.92
C ILE A 8 35.80 44.52 17.92
N LEU A 9 35.46 45.10 19.08
CA LEU A 9 34.65 44.43 20.09
C LEU A 9 33.21 44.14 19.61
N ILE A 10 32.59 45.08 18.87
CA ILE A 10 31.25 44.90 18.28
C ILE A 10 31.27 43.82 17.18
N ALA A 11 32.30 43.78 16.35
CA ALA A 11 32.46 42.75 15.31
C ALA A 11 32.62 41.34 15.90
N LEU A 12 33.34 41.21 17.02
CA LEU A 12 33.50 39.93 17.72
C LEU A 12 32.18 39.47 18.38
N PHE A 13 31.41 40.39 18.98
CA PHE A 13 30.11 40.04 19.56
C PHE A 13 29.06 39.62 18.51
N THR A 14 29.01 40.33 17.39
CA THR A 14 28.05 40.02 16.31
C THR A 14 28.35 38.68 15.63
N SER A 15 29.63 38.36 15.40
CA SER A 15 30.04 37.06 14.85
C SER A 15 29.74 35.89 15.80
N ILE A 16 29.89 36.07 17.12
CA ILE A 16 29.49 35.07 18.13
C ILE A 16 27.97 34.87 18.12
N ILE A 17 27.18 35.95 18.07
CA ILE A 17 25.71 35.86 18.02
C ILE A 17 25.25 35.13 16.75
N ILE A 18 25.84 35.43 15.60
CA ILE A 18 25.54 34.75 14.33
C ILE A 18 25.91 33.26 14.43
N ALA A 19 27.05 32.91 15.02
CA ALA A 19 27.45 31.51 15.22
C ALA A 19 26.49 30.76 16.17
N ILE A 20 26.00 31.42 17.23
CA ILE A 20 24.99 30.85 18.15
C ILE A 20 23.66 30.66 17.44
N ILE A 21 23.18 31.66 16.69
CA ILE A 21 21.95 31.55 15.87
C ILE A 21 22.10 30.42 14.85
N TRP A 22 23.24 30.31 14.18
CA TRP A 22 23.53 29.23 13.24
C TRP A 22 23.56 27.85 13.93
N LEU A 23 24.12 27.73 15.14
CA LEU A 23 24.10 26.50 15.94
C LEU A 23 22.68 26.11 16.38
N ILE A 24 21.84 27.09 16.76
CA ILE A 24 20.43 26.88 17.12
C ILE A 24 19.65 26.43 15.88
N LEU A 25 19.81 27.11 14.74
CA LEU A 25 19.19 26.72 13.47
C LEU A 25 19.68 25.36 12.96
N ARG A 26 20.95 24.99 13.20
CA ARG A 26 21.49 23.66 12.87
C ARG A 26 20.86 22.55 13.70
N LYS A 27 20.53 22.78 14.98
CA LYS A 27 19.79 21.80 15.80
C LYS A 27 18.35 21.62 15.29
N VAL A 28 17.71 22.69 14.82
CA VAL A 28 16.37 22.63 14.17
C VAL A 28 16.43 21.94 12.80
N LYS A 29 17.54 22.06 12.07
CA LYS A 29 17.78 21.40 10.77
C LYS A 29 18.37 19.98 10.90
N LYS A 30 18.31 19.34 12.08
CA LYS A 30 18.58 17.91 12.19
C LYS A 30 17.31 17.18 11.74
N SER A 31 17.35 16.71 10.49
CA SER A 31 16.35 15.91 9.78
C SER A 31 15.50 14.98 10.65
N ASN A 32 14.17 15.11 10.55
CA ASN A 32 13.16 14.11 10.95
C ASN A 32 13.27 12.84 10.07
N SER A 33 14.34 12.05 10.20
CA SER A 33 14.55 10.87 9.33
C SER A 33 14.15 9.52 9.93
N ASP A 34 13.67 9.44 11.17
CA ASP A 34 13.28 8.16 11.77
C ASP A 34 11.77 7.96 11.64
N MET A 35 11.29 7.90 10.40
CA MET A 35 9.90 7.51 10.14
C MET A 35 9.77 6.02 10.43
N THR A 36 8.92 5.66 11.39
CA THR A 36 8.74 4.25 11.74
C THR A 36 7.98 3.56 10.62
N ILE A 37 8.60 2.56 10.00
CA ILE A 37 7.91 1.70 9.03
C ILE A 37 6.97 0.78 9.81
N VAL A 38 5.68 1.06 9.70
CA VAL A 38 4.66 0.12 10.15
C VAL A 38 4.34 -0.74 8.94
N LYS A 39 4.43 -2.07 9.08
CA LYS A 39 3.86 -3.00 8.10
C LYS A 39 2.34 -2.89 8.15
N GLY A 40 1.80 -1.79 7.62
CA GLY A 40 0.37 -1.63 7.38
C GLY A 40 -0.05 -2.74 6.43
N ALA A 41 -0.98 -3.58 6.86
CA ALA A 41 -1.70 -4.58 6.07
C ALA A 41 -3.01 -5.00 6.77
N LYS A 42 -3.51 -4.14 7.69
CA LYS A 42 -4.71 -4.44 8.45
C LYS A 42 -5.88 -4.52 7.48
N ASN A 43 -6.60 -5.64 7.49
CA ASN A 43 -7.75 -5.86 6.63
C ASN A 43 -7.45 -5.70 5.12
N ASN A 44 -6.22 -5.98 4.68
CA ASN A 44 -5.79 -5.87 3.27
C ASN A 44 -5.42 -7.26 2.72
N PRO A 45 -6.41 -8.09 2.34
CA PRO A 45 -6.18 -9.50 2.03
C PRO A 45 -5.42 -9.72 0.71
N GLY A 46 -5.38 -8.72 -0.18
CA GLY A 46 -4.66 -8.80 -1.44
C GLY A 46 -3.41 -7.93 -1.50
N HIS A 47 -2.85 -7.55 -0.33
CA HIS A 47 -1.63 -6.75 -0.20
C HIS A 47 -1.53 -5.57 -1.18
N LEU A 48 -2.63 -4.82 -1.34
CA LEU A 48 -2.60 -3.59 -2.14
C LEU A 48 -1.52 -2.66 -1.57
N ARG A 49 -0.57 -2.25 -2.40
CA ARG A 49 0.49 -1.32 -2.00
C ARG A 49 -0.09 0.04 -1.63
N TYR A 50 0.50 0.70 -0.64
CA TYR A 50 0.05 2.03 -0.22
C TYR A 50 0.19 3.03 -1.37
N THR A 51 -0.89 3.72 -1.68
CA THR A 51 -0.99 4.76 -2.74
C THR A 51 -1.65 6.02 -2.18
N ASN A 52 -1.83 7.05 -3.01
CA ASN A 52 -2.65 8.21 -2.64
C ASN A 52 -4.14 8.00 -2.92
N GLU A 53 -4.54 6.81 -3.37
CA GLU A 53 -5.94 6.56 -3.70
C GLU A 53 -6.84 6.59 -2.48
N LYS A 54 -8.00 7.21 -2.66
CA LYS A 54 -9.01 7.45 -1.63
C LYS A 54 -9.96 6.26 -1.53
N TRP A 55 -9.43 5.11 -1.15
CA TRP A 55 -10.25 3.93 -0.92
C TRP A 55 -11.24 4.17 0.23
N GLN A 56 -12.46 3.68 0.08
CA GLN A 56 -13.43 3.64 1.17
C GLN A 56 -12.85 2.81 2.32
N GLY A 57 -12.92 3.32 3.55
CA GLY A 57 -12.40 2.65 4.74
C GLY A 57 -10.87 2.68 4.90
N LYS A 58 -10.15 3.41 4.05
CA LYS A 58 -8.68 3.52 4.14
C LYS A 58 -8.25 4.14 5.47
N ILE A 59 -7.26 3.50 6.11
CA ILE A 59 -6.56 4.00 7.29
C ILE A 59 -5.27 4.68 6.82
N TYR A 60 -5.06 5.92 7.27
CA TYR A 60 -3.85 6.67 7.00
C TYR A 60 -2.82 6.47 8.11
N PRO A 61 -1.51 6.49 7.79
CA PRO A 61 -0.48 6.48 8.81
C PRO A 61 -0.54 7.76 9.65
N GLU A 62 -0.27 7.62 10.96
CA GLU A 62 -0.10 8.78 11.85
C GLU A 62 1.14 9.60 11.48
N PRO A 63 1.24 10.88 11.89
CA PRO A 63 2.46 11.66 11.70
C PRO A 63 3.71 10.92 12.20
N GLY A 64 4.71 10.75 11.32
CA GLY A 64 5.93 10.01 11.62
C GLY A 64 5.88 8.50 11.31
N GLN A 65 4.80 8.01 10.70
CA GLN A 65 4.68 6.62 10.22
C GLN A 65 4.69 6.54 8.69
N LYS A 66 5.16 5.42 8.14
CA LYS A 66 4.93 5.03 6.73
C LYS A 66 4.33 3.64 6.66
N PHE A 67 3.32 3.49 5.81
CA PHE A 67 2.76 2.20 5.43
C PHE A 67 3.32 1.75 4.09
N VAL A 68 3.66 0.46 3.98
CA VAL A 68 4.08 -0.19 2.73
C VAL A 68 2.86 -0.70 1.95
N PHE A 69 1.86 -1.22 2.66
CA PHE A 69 0.58 -1.63 2.08
C PHE A 69 -0.57 -0.83 2.66
N GLU A 70 -1.66 -0.78 1.91
CA GLU A 70 -2.92 -0.20 2.37
C GLU A 70 -3.41 -0.90 3.64
N SER A 71 -4.15 -0.16 4.46
CA SER A 71 -4.86 -0.71 5.62
C SER A 71 -6.29 -0.18 5.61
N PHE A 72 -7.23 -1.01 6.06
CA PHE A 72 -8.65 -0.73 6.03
C PHE A 72 -9.28 -0.90 7.42
N ASP A 73 -10.30 -0.10 7.71
CA ASP A 73 -11.12 -0.20 8.93
C ASP A 73 -11.80 -1.57 9.08
N THR A 74 -12.23 -2.18 7.97
CA THR A 74 -12.91 -3.48 7.90
C THR A 74 -12.36 -4.35 6.78
N LEU A 75 -12.45 -5.67 6.94
CA LEU A 75 -12.08 -6.64 5.90
C LEU A 75 -12.91 -6.45 4.62
N GLU A 76 -14.19 -6.12 4.76
CA GLU A 76 -15.08 -5.84 3.63
C GLU A 76 -14.54 -4.71 2.74
N HIS A 77 -14.07 -3.61 3.34
CA HIS A 77 -13.50 -2.50 2.59
C HIS A 77 -12.19 -2.87 1.87
N GLY A 78 -11.36 -3.72 2.48
CA GLY A 78 -10.17 -4.26 1.81
C GLY A 78 -10.48 -5.17 0.63
N ILE A 79 -11.44 -6.09 0.80
CA ILE A 79 -11.93 -6.95 -0.30
C ILE A 79 -12.49 -6.08 -1.42
N ARG A 80 -13.33 -5.09 -1.09
CA ARG A 80 -13.91 -4.14 -2.06
C ARG A 80 -12.82 -3.39 -2.83
N ALA A 81 -11.82 -2.85 -2.15
CA ALA A 81 -10.71 -2.14 -2.79
C ALA A 81 -9.97 -3.05 -3.78
N TRP A 82 -9.70 -4.30 -3.38
CA TRP A 82 -9.06 -5.28 -4.25
C TRP A 82 -9.92 -5.61 -5.48
N LEU A 83 -11.23 -5.84 -5.32
CA LEU A 83 -12.16 -6.10 -6.41
C LEU A 83 -12.21 -4.94 -7.42
N ILE A 84 -12.22 -3.69 -6.93
CA ILE A 84 -12.18 -2.50 -7.80
C ILE A 84 -10.86 -2.42 -8.56
N ASN A 85 -9.73 -2.69 -7.90
CA ASN A 85 -8.43 -2.72 -8.55
C ASN A 85 -8.38 -3.78 -9.66
N ALA A 86 -8.76 -5.02 -9.36
CA ALA A 86 -8.81 -6.13 -10.32
C ALA A 86 -9.74 -5.83 -11.50
N ARG A 87 -10.96 -5.34 -11.25
CA ARG A 87 -11.90 -4.87 -12.29
C ARG A 87 -11.26 -3.84 -13.20
N THR A 88 -10.54 -2.87 -12.63
CA THR A 88 -9.89 -1.80 -13.40
C THR A 88 -8.82 -2.37 -14.33
N GLN A 89 -8.05 -3.37 -13.90
CA GLN A 89 -7.09 -4.05 -14.78
C GLN A 89 -7.78 -4.84 -15.89
N ILE A 90 -8.86 -5.57 -15.59
CA ILE A 90 -9.66 -6.28 -16.60
C ILE A 90 -10.18 -5.30 -17.66
N LYS A 91 -10.75 -4.17 -17.23
CA LYS A 91 -11.25 -3.11 -18.14
C LYS A 91 -10.14 -2.46 -18.99
N ARG A 92 -8.87 -2.55 -18.57
CA ARG A 92 -7.69 -2.11 -19.32
C ARG A 92 -7.11 -3.18 -20.26
N GLY A 93 -7.77 -4.33 -20.40
CA GLY A 93 -7.33 -5.41 -21.30
C GLY A 93 -6.42 -6.46 -20.65
N TYR A 94 -6.23 -6.41 -19.34
CA TYR A 94 -5.57 -7.48 -18.58
C TYR A 94 -6.60 -8.53 -18.16
N ASN A 95 -7.31 -9.10 -19.14
CA ASN A 95 -8.46 -9.99 -18.93
C ASN A 95 -8.15 -11.48 -19.17
N THR A 96 -6.88 -11.87 -19.22
CA THR A 96 -6.48 -13.27 -19.20
C THR A 96 -5.85 -13.63 -17.86
N ILE A 97 -5.84 -14.92 -17.50
CA ILE A 97 -5.20 -15.40 -16.28
C ILE A 97 -3.76 -14.91 -16.19
N ASP A 98 -2.96 -15.09 -17.25
CA ASP A 98 -1.58 -14.63 -17.24
C ASP A 98 -1.45 -13.13 -17.04
N LYS A 99 -2.16 -12.33 -17.85
CA LYS A 99 -2.05 -10.87 -17.83
C LYS A 99 -2.51 -10.28 -16.49
N LEU A 100 -3.62 -10.79 -15.94
CA LEU A 100 -4.16 -10.26 -14.69
C LEU A 100 -3.25 -10.63 -13.51
N ILE A 101 -2.81 -11.90 -13.43
CA ILE A 101 -1.98 -12.37 -12.33
C ILE A 101 -0.58 -11.75 -12.40
N ASP A 102 0.02 -11.61 -13.58
CA ASP A 102 1.31 -10.92 -13.71
C ASP A 102 1.24 -9.45 -13.28
N ARG A 103 0.06 -8.82 -13.40
CA ARG A 103 -0.19 -7.45 -12.95
C ARG A 103 -0.48 -7.34 -11.46
N LEU A 104 -1.29 -8.25 -10.91
CA LEU A 104 -1.72 -8.19 -9.51
C LEU A 104 -0.67 -8.78 -8.55
N THR A 105 0.13 -9.75 -9.03
CA THR A 105 1.08 -10.55 -8.23
C THR A 105 2.46 -10.55 -8.92
N PRO A 106 3.21 -9.45 -8.87
CA PRO A 106 4.44 -9.30 -9.64
C PRO A 106 5.53 -10.28 -9.17
N ALA A 107 6.36 -10.75 -10.12
CA ALA A 107 7.41 -11.75 -9.86
C ALA A 107 8.53 -11.26 -8.92
N SER A 108 8.70 -9.93 -8.77
CA SER A 108 9.64 -9.35 -7.80
C SER A 108 9.21 -9.56 -6.34
N GLU A 109 7.94 -9.88 -6.10
CA GLU A 109 7.34 -10.03 -4.77
C GLU A 109 6.94 -11.48 -4.47
N ASN A 110 6.78 -12.29 -5.52
CA ASN A 110 6.23 -13.64 -5.43
C ASN A 110 7.07 -14.65 -6.22
N PRO A 111 7.40 -15.82 -5.65
CA PRO A 111 8.17 -16.84 -6.34
C PRO A 111 7.37 -17.43 -7.52
N GLU A 112 8.10 -17.86 -8.56
CA GLU A 112 7.49 -18.39 -9.78
C GLU A 112 6.58 -19.60 -9.53
N SER A 113 6.96 -20.48 -8.61
CA SER A 113 6.17 -21.67 -8.24
C SER A 113 4.81 -21.29 -7.65
N ALA A 114 4.74 -20.28 -6.78
CA ALA A 114 3.49 -19.81 -6.18
C ALA A 114 2.56 -19.20 -7.24
N ARG A 115 3.11 -18.37 -8.14
CA ARG A 115 2.36 -17.80 -9.26
C ARG A 115 1.83 -18.87 -10.21
N LYS A 116 2.64 -19.88 -10.54
CA LYS A 116 2.21 -21.03 -11.37
C LYS A 116 1.06 -21.80 -10.72
N ALA A 117 1.17 -22.09 -9.42
CA ALA A 117 0.11 -22.75 -8.67
C ALA A 117 -1.19 -21.93 -8.67
N MET A 118 -1.10 -20.62 -8.41
CA MET A 118 -2.25 -19.71 -8.42
C MET A 118 -2.94 -19.66 -9.78
N LYS A 119 -2.18 -19.51 -10.87
CA LYS A 119 -2.71 -19.51 -12.25
C LYS A 119 -3.41 -20.83 -12.57
N GLN A 120 -2.85 -21.96 -12.13
CA GLN A 120 -3.43 -23.29 -12.33
C GLN A 120 -4.75 -23.46 -11.55
N GLU A 121 -4.80 -23.05 -10.29
CA GLU A 121 -6.00 -23.12 -9.46
C GLU A 121 -7.13 -22.25 -10.04
N ILE A 122 -6.81 -21.03 -10.49
CA ILE A 122 -7.78 -20.16 -11.19
C ILE A 122 -8.28 -20.82 -12.47
N LYS A 123 -7.38 -21.42 -13.26
CA LYS A 123 -7.76 -22.11 -14.51
C LYS A 123 -8.71 -23.28 -14.24
N GLN A 124 -8.48 -24.04 -13.17
CA GLN A 124 -9.35 -25.14 -12.77
C GLN A 124 -10.75 -24.65 -12.36
N VAL A 125 -10.84 -23.54 -11.61
CA VAL A 125 -12.11 -22.96 -11.16
C VAL A 125 -12.92 -22.35 -12.31
N LEU A 126 -12.24 -21.71 -13.28
CA LEU A 126 -12.92 -21.00 -14.37
C LEU A 126 -13.17 -21.86 -15.61
N GLY A 127 -12.37 -22.90 -15.85
CA GLY A 127 -12.40 -23.69 -17.09
C GLY A 127 -11.91 -22.95 -18.35
N THR A 128 -11.64 -21.64 -18.26
CA THR A 128 -11.21 -20.78 -19.37
C THR A 128 -9.94 -20.00 -19.02
N ASN A 129 -9.25 -19.43 -20.02
CA ASN A 129 -8.08 -18.56 -19.81
C ASN A 129 -8.47 -17.08 -19.66
N THR A 130 -9.73 -16.74 -19.93
CA THR A 130 -10.25 -15.37 -19.85
C THR A 130 -10.94 -15.17 -18.50
N ILE A 131 -10.78 -14.00 -17.91
CA ILE A 131 -11.41 -13.62 -16.64
C ILE A 131 -12.39 -12.48 -16.92
N ALA A 132 -13.68 -12.71 -16.64
CA ALA A 132 -14.67 -11.64 -16.65
C ALA A 132 -14.73 -10.95 -15.28
N VAL A 133 -15.26 -9.72 -15.24
CA VAL A 133 -15.48 -9.01 -13.96
C VAL A 133 -16.41 -9.80 -13.05
N SER A 134 -17.38 -10.53 -13.62
CA SER A 134 -18.29 -11.43 -12.90
C SER A 134 -17.60 -12.62 -12.22
N ASP A 135 -16.38 -12.96 -12.60
CA ASP A 135 -15.61 -14.06 -12.02
C ASP A 135 -14.72 -13.63 -10.85
N LEU A 136 -14.63 -12.32 -10.55
CA LEU A 136 -13.70 -11.81 -9.53
C LEU A 136 -13.94 -12.44 -8.16
N TRP A 137 -15.19 -12.68 -7.76
CA TRP A 137 -15.51 -13.34 -6.50
C TRP A 137 -15.01 -14.79 -6.40
N LYS A 138 -14.82 -15.48 -7.54
CA LYS A 138 -14.29 -16.86 -7.58
C LYS A 138 -12.77 -16.87 -7.41
N ILE A 139 -12.07 -15.89 -7.98
CA ILE A 139 -10.60 -15.86 -7.99
C ILE A 139 -10.00 -15.12 -6.79
N ALA A 140 -10.74 -14.19 -6.18
CA ALA A 140 -10.26 -13.42 -5.04
C ALA A 140 -9.76 -14.30 -3.88
N PRO A 141 -10.50 -15.36 -3.44
CA PRO A 141 -10.02 -16.26 -2.38
C PRO A 141 -8.67 -16.92 -2.72
N ILE A 142 -8.47 -17.31 -3.98
CA ILE A 142 -7.25 -17.96 -4.46
C ILE A 142 -6.09 -16.96 -4.36
N ILE A 143 -6.29 -15.72 -4.83
CA ILE A 143 -5.25 -14.71 -4.75
C ILE A 143 -4.94 -14.36 -3.30
N PHE A 144 -5.94 -14.20 -2.44
CA PHE A 144 -5.73 -13.92 -1.01
C PHE A 144 -5.00 -15.05 -0.28
N LYS A 145 -5.22 -16.30 -0.69
CA LYS A 145 -4.49 -17.47 -0.17
C LYS A 145 -2.99 -17.43 -0.50
N HIS A 146 -2.64 -16.93 -1.69
CA HIS A 146 -1.27 -16.94 -2.17
C HIS A 146 -0.52 -15.64 -1.86
N GLU A 147 -1.21 -14.50 -1.82
CA GLU A 147 -0.65 -13.18 -1.55
C GLU A 147 -0.75 -12.81 -0.07
N GLY A 148 -1.90 -13.05 0.57
CA GLY A 148 -2.30 -12.47 1.86
C GLY A 148 -1.98 -13.34 3.09
N ASN A 149 -2.27 -12.79 4.28
CA ASN A 149 -2.18 -13.55 5.54
C ASN A 149 -3.13 -14.78 5.48
N PRO A 150 -2.64 -16.02 5.67
CA PRO A 150 -3.46 -17.23 5.63
C PRO A 150 -4.68 -17.20 6.58
N ASP A 151 -4.67 -16.38 7.63
CA ASP A 151 -5.79 -16.19 8.55
C ASP A 151 -7.08 -15.70 7.86
N TYR A 152 -6.97 -15.08 6.68
CA TYR A 152 -8.14 -14.65 5.93
C TYR A 152 -8.93 -15.85 5.37
N LEU A 153 -8.40 -17.07 5.26
CA LEU A 153 -9.10 -18.17 4.58
C LEU A 153 -10.11 -18.97 5.43
N ALA A 154 -10.24 -18.68 6.73
CA ALA A 154 -11.03 -19.49 7.67
C ALA A 154 -12.57 -19.30 7.58
N HIS A 155 -13.09 -18.43 6.72
CA HIS A 155 -14.50 -18.00 6.77
C HIS A 155 -15.29 -18.14 5.45
N GLY A 156 -15.60 -19.35 4.95
CA GLY A 156 -16.70 -19.55 3.97
C GLY A 156 -16.80 -18.51 2.82
N GLN A 157 -15.67 -18.03 2.29
CA GLN A 157 -15.58 -16.65 1.80
C GLN A 157 -16.19 -16.38 0.43
N GLY A 158 -16.40 -17.41 -0.40
CA GLY A 158 -16.93 -17.23 -1.76
C GLY A 158 -18.29 -16.53 -1.77
N ILE A 159 -19.19 -16.91 -0.85
CA ILE A 159 -20.53 -16.31 -0.74
C ILE A 159 -20.43 -14.86 -0.24
N GLN A 160 -19.55 -14.58 0.73
CA GLN A 160 -19.35 -13.23 1.26
C GLN A 160 -18.77 -12.30 0.20
N ILE A 161 -17.75 -12.73 -0.55
CA ILE A 161 -17.12 -11.93 -1.60
C ILE A 161 -18.09 -11.70 -2.76
N TYR A 162 -18.89 -12.71 -3.12
CA TYR A 162 -19.98 -12.52 -4.08
C TYR A 162 -20.95 -11.44 -3.60
N GLY A 163 -21.40 -11.51 -2.34
CA GLY A 163 -22.27 -10.49 -1.74
C GLY A 163 -21.67 -9.09 -1.77
N ILE A 164 -20.36 -8.95 -1.48
CA ILE A 164 -19.63 -7.68 -1.59
C ILE A 164 -19.58 -7.19 -3.05
N GLN A 165 -19.29 -8.08 -3.99
CA GLN A 165 -19.24 -7.76 -5.41
C GLN A 165 -20.58 -7.20 -5.91
N GLN A 166 -21.70 -7.77 -5.46
CA GLN A 166 -23.05 -7.28 -5.77
C GLN A 166 -23.35 -5.97 -5.03
N LYS A 167 -23.13 -5.91 -3.71
CA LYS A 167 -23.40 -4.74 -2.86
C LYS A 167 -22.79 -3.45 -3.40
N TYR A 168 -21.60 -3.53 -4.01
CA TYR A 168 -20.86 -2.38 -4.52
C TYR A 168 -20.93 -2.19 -6.04
N ASN A 169 -21.82 -2.92 -6.74
CA ASN A 169 -21.97 -2.85 -8.21
C ASN A 169 -20.61 -2.94 -8.92
N ILE A 170 -19.83 -3.96 -8.56
CA ILE A 170 -18.52 -4.18 -9.16
C ILE A 170 -18.67 -4.68 -10.59
N VAL A 171 -19.60 -5.61 -10.81
CA VAL A 171 -20.00 -6.14 -12.14
C VAL A 171 -20.88 -5.14 -12.85
#